data_AF-A0A1Y2W823-F1
#
_entry.id   AF-A0A1Y2W823-F1
#
_cell.length_a   1.000
_cell.length_b   1.000
_cell.length_c   1.000
_cell.angle_alpha   90.00
_cell.angle_beta   90.00
_cell.angle_gamma   90.00
#
_symmetry.space_group_name_H-M   'P 1'
#
loop_
_entity.id
_entity.type
_entity.pdbx_description
1 polymer ?
#
loop_
_entity_poly.entity_id
_entity_poly.type
_entity_poly.pdbx_seq_one_letter_code
_entity_poly.pdbx_strand_id
1 'polypeptide(L)' 'MASQGLSIPSISSNSEVKPVASPGSDAVATSKPRPCCVCKNEKSQRDECMLFSKATDPASDCKTTIDQYRSCMAGFGFQV' A
#
# COMPACT_ATOMS: atom_id res chain seq x y z
N MET A 1 50.32 -24.22 -10.31
CA MET A 1 49.38 -23.15 -9.90
C MET A 1 47.96 -23.67 -10.18
N ALA A 2 47.43 -24.60 -9.37
CA ALA A 2 46.38 -24.40 -8.34
C ALA A 2 45.12 -23.70 -8.89
N SER A 3 44.04 -24.44 -9.24
CA SER A 3 42.88 -24.73 -8.35
C SER A 3 42.32 -23.44 -7.73
N GLN A 4 41.10 -22.99 -8.07
CA GLN A 4 39.88 -23.52 -7.47
C GLN A 4 38.67 -23.41 -8.41
N GLY A 5 37.90 -24.50 -8.51
CA GLY A 5 36.47 -24.42 -8.76
C GLY A 5 35.74 -24.18 -7.43
N LEU A 6 34.83 -23.21 -7.41
CA LEU A 6 33.73 -23.12 -6.46
C LEU A 6 32.45 -23.08 -7.31
N SER A 7 31.75 -24.20 -7.48
CA SER A 7 30.65 -24.59 -6.59
C SER A 7 29.54 -23.53 -6.58
N ILE A 8 28.74 -23.50 -7.65
CA ILE A 8 27.42 -22.86 -7.62
C ILE A 8 26.47 -23.90 -7.01
N PRO A 9 26.00 -23.76 -5.76
CA PRO A 9 24.85 -24.52 -5.33
C PRO A 9 23.63 -23.97 -6.07
N SER A 10 23.07 -24.80 -6.94
CA SER A 10 21.70 -24.69 -7.41
C SER A 10 20.78 -24.73 -6.18
N ILE A 11 20.51 -23.58 -5.58
CA ILE A 11 19.36 -23.45 -4.69
C ILE A 11 18.15 -23.08 -5.55
N SER A 12 17.50 -24.14 -6.01
CA SER A 12 16.06 -24.15 -6.16
C SER A 12 15.46 -23.83 -4.78
N SER A 13 15.27 -22.54 -4.50
CA SER A 13 14.47 -22.08 -3.39
C SER A 13 13.16 -21.60 -3.98
N ASN A 14 12.20 -22.52 -3.93
CA ASN A 14 10.78 -22.30 -3.95
C ASN A 14 10.44 -20.97 -3.27
N SER A 15 10.33 -19.91 -4.07
CA SER A 15 9.67 -18.68 -3.63
C SER A 15 8.21 -19.07 -3.59
N GLU A 16 7.80 -19.57 -2.42
CA GLU A 16 6.40 -19.74 -2.07
C GLU A 16 5.79 -18.34 -2.21
N VAL A 17 5.23 -18.10 -3.39
CA VAL A 17 4.41 -16.94 -3.70
C VAL A 17 3.20 -17.10 -2.79
N LYS A 18 3.35 -16.59 -1.57
CA LYS A 18 2.22 -16.26 -0.73
C LYS A 18 1.37 -15.34 -1.62
N PRO A 19 0.13 -15.74 -1.97
CA PRO A 19 -0.69 -14.90 -2.82
C PRO A 19 -0.81 -13.57 -2.10
N VAL A 20 -0.32 -12.52 -2.74
CA VAL A 20 -0.66 -11.17 -2.34
C VAL A 20 -2.15 -11.10 -2.59
N ALA A 21 -2.91 -11.34 -1.52
CA ALA A 21 -4.34 -11.17 -1.53
C ALA A 21 -4.56 -9.67 -1.74
N SER A 22 -4.65 -9.28 -3.01
CA SER A 22 -5.41 -8.12 -3.42
C SER A 22 -6.80 -8.29 -2.82
N PRO A 23 -7.25 -7.50 -1.83
CA PRO A 23 -8.65 -7.48 -1.46
C PRO A 23 -9.33 -6.52 -2.45
N GLY A 24 -9.48 -7.03 -3.67
CA GLY A 24 -10.56 -6.66 -4.56
C GLY A 24 -11.77 -7.48 -4.12
N SER A 25 -12.66 -6.81 -3.40
CA SER A 25 -14.05 -7.20 -3.15
C SER A 25 -14.29 -8.43 -2.25
N ASP A 26 -15.41 -8.34 -1.52
CA ASP A 26 -16.12 -9.45 -0.86
C ASP A 26 -15.50 -10.02 0.44
N ALA A 27 -15.67 -9.29 1.55
CA ALA A 27 -15.83 -9.94 2.86
C ALA A 27 -16.58 -9.03 3.84
N VAL A 28 -17.89 -9.26 3.96
CA VAL A 28 -18.62 -9.04 5.21
C VAL A 28 -17.91 -9.85 6.29
N ALA A 29 -17.19 -9.18 7.19
CA ALA A 29 -16.70 -9.78 8.43
C ALA A 29 -16.92 -8.78 9.56
N THR A 30 -17.88 -9.12 10.41
CA THR A 30 -18.32 -8.39 11.58
C THR A 30 -17.22 -8.26 12.63
N SER A 31 -16.56 -7.09 12.69
CA SER A 31 -16.05 -6.39 13.88
C SER A 31 -14.95 -5.40 13.47
N LYS A 32 -15.33 -4.11 13.37
CA LYS A 32 -14.47 -2.94 13.10
C LYS A 32 -13.81 -2.98 11.71
N PRO A 33 -14.44 -2.37 10.67
CA PRO A 33 -13.83 -2.26 9.36
C PRO A 33 -12.46 -1.59 9.47
N ARG A 34 -11.43 -2.18 8.85
CA ARG A 34 -10.09 -1.58 8.83
C ARG A 34 -10.16 -0.21 8.13
N PRO A 35 -9.38 0.80 8.57
CA PRO A 35 -9.46 2.17 8.05
C PRO A 35 -9.15 2.31 6.54
N CYS A 36 -8.59 1.27 5.92
CA CYS A 36 -8.35 1.18 4.49
C CYS A 36 -9.58 0.78 3.65
N CYS A 37 -10.64 0.23 4.23
CA CYS A 37 -11.85 -0.17 3.49
C CYS A 37 -12.87 0.94 3.28
N VAL A 38 -12.71 2.06 3.99
CA VAL A 38 -13.78 3.05 4.13
C VAL A 38 -13.60 4.22 3.16
N CYS A 39 -12.38 4.74 3.05
CA CYS A 39 -12.03 5.87 2.18
C CYS A 39 -11.05 5.40 1.10
N LYS A 40 -11.39 4.31 0.41
CA LYS A 40 -10.48 3.63 -0.53
C LYS A 40 -10.23 4.49 -1.77
N ASN A 41 -11.24 5.23 -2.24
CA ASN A 41 -11.11 6.13 -3.38
C ASN A 41 -10.25 7.36 -3.04
N GLU A 42 -10.56 8.05 -1.93
CA GLU A 42 -9.75 9.18 -1.45
C GLU A 42 -8.31 8.77 -1.13
N LYS A 43 -8.10 7.55 -0.62
CA LYS A 43 -6.75 7.01 -0.42
C LYS A 43 -6.01 6.85 -1.73
N SER A 44 -6.63 6.23 -2.74
CA SER A 44 -6.03 6.12 -4.07
C SER A 44 -5.71 7.49 -4.66
N GLN A 45 -6.62 8.47 -4.54
CA GLN A 45 -6.42 9.85 -5.03
C GLN A 45 -5.29 10.60 -4.31
N ARG A 46 -5.11 10.34 -3.03
CA ARG A 46 -3.97 10.88 -2.27
C ARG A 46 -2.67 10.20 -2.67
N ASP A 47 -2.66 8.88 -2.79
CA ASP A 47 -1.48 8.11 -3.17
C ASP A 47 -1.06 8.42 -4.61
N GLU A 48 -1.99 8.53 -5.57
CA GLU A 48 -1.68 8.94 -6.95
C GLU A 48 -1.16 10.37 -6.98
N CYS A 49 -1.75 11.30 -6.23
CA CYS A 49 -1.26 12.66 -6.15
C CYS A 49 0.17 12.68 -5.59
N MET A 50 0.45 12.00 -4.47
CA MET A 50 1.81 11.95 -3.91
C MET A 50 2.81 11.26 -4.83
N LEU A 51 2.38 10.27 -5.61
CA LEU A 51 3.24 9.51 -6.50
C LEU A 51 3.52 10.23 -7.83
N PHE A 52 2.58 11.05 -8.31
CA PHE A 52 2.70 11.78 -9.58
C PHE A 52 3.05 13.26 -9.44
N SER A 53 2.91 13.86 -8.25
CA SER A 53 3.32 15.25 -8.01
C SER A 53 4.82 15.41 -8.20
N LYS A 54 5.21 16.36 -9.05
CA LYS A 54 6.61 16.76 -9.29
C LYS A 54 7.06 17.93 -8.41
N ALA A 55 6.22 18.32 -7.44
CA ALA A 55 6.51 19.39 -6.52
C ALA A 55 7.64 18.99 -5.56
N THR A 56 8.42 19.98 -5.10
CA THR A 56 9.41 19.78 -4.04
C THR A 56 8.79 19.28 -2.73
N ASP A 57 7.53 19.66 -2.48
CA ASP A 57 6.74 19.19 -1.33
C ASP A 57 5.37 18.65 -1.80
N PRO A 58 5.28 17.37 -2.18
CA PRO A 58 4.02 16.76 -2.65
C PRO A 58 2.96 16.72 -1.56
N ALA A 59 3.35 16.78 -0.27
CA ALA A 59 2.40 16.84 0.84
C ALA A 59 1.61 18.15 0.87
N SER A 60 2.21 19.28 0.47
CA SER A 60 1.52 20.56 0.35
C SER A 60 0.68 20.65 -0.91
N ASP A 61 1.15 20.07 -2.02
CA ASP A 61 0.42 20.02 -3.29
C ASP A 61 -0.85 19.15 -3.18
N CYS A 62 -0.73 18.00 -2.51
CA CYS A 62 -1.81 17.06 -2.28
C CYS A 62 -2.62 17.35 -1.01
N LYS A 63 -2.49 18.54 -0.39
CA LYS A 63 -3.23 18.86 0.85
C LYS A 63 -4.74 18.66 0.71
N THR A 64 -5.31 19.02 -0.43
CA THR A 64 -6.75 18.87 -0.71
C THR A 64 -7.21 17.42 -0.74
N THR A 65 -6.43 16.50 -1.30
CA THR A 65 -6.77 15.06 -1.32
C THR A 65 -6.51 14.40 0.03
N ILE A 66 -5.49 14.83 0.76
CA ILE A 66 -5.21 14.41 2.15
C ILE A 66 -6.35 14.83 3.08
N ASP A 67 -6.83 16.07 2.97
CA ASP A 67 -7.91 16.60 3.81
C ASP A 67 -9.25 15.89 3.55
N GLN A 68 -9.54 15.57 2.28
CA GLN A 68 -10.67 14.70 1.92
C GLN A 68 -10.55 13.31 2.55
N TYR A 69 -9.37 12.67 2.48
CA TYR A 69 -9.15 11.38 3.11
C TYR A 69 -9.36 11.43 4.64
N ARG A 70 -8.87 12.49 5.30
CA ARG A 70 -9.06 12.71 6.73
C ARG A 70 -10.53 12.95 7.08
N SER A 71 -11.22 13.78 6.31
CA SER A 71 -12.65 14.08 6.50
C SER A 71 -13.51 12.82 6.33
N CYS A 72 -13.19 12.00 5.33
CA CYS A 72 -13.85 10.72 5.17
C CYS A 72 -13.60 9.83 6.40
N MET A 73 -12.36 9.64 6.84
CA MET A 73 -12.07 8.81 8.02
C MET A 73 -12.70 9.34 9.32
N ALA A 74 -12.75 10.67 9.49
CA ALA A 74 -13.40 11.33 10.62
C ALA A 74 -14.91 11.05 10.65
N GLY A 75 -15.57 10.96 9.49
CA GLY A 75 -16.99 10.58 9.38
C GLY A 75 -17.31 9.18 9.92
N PHE A 76 -16.30 8.30 9.97
CA PHE A 76 -16.43 6.95 10.53
C PHE A 76 -15.86 6.84 11.96
N GLY A 77 -15.46 7.96 12.57
CA GLY A 77 -14.93 8.01 13.93
C GLY A 77 -13.47 7.59 14.06
N PHE A 78 -12.71 7.59 12.96
CA PHE A 78 -11.28 7.32 12.97
C PHE A 78 -10.48 8.62 12.82
N GLN A 79 -9.60 8.90 13.79
CA GLN A 79 -8.73 10.08 13.77
C GLN A 79 -7.36 9.70 13.17
N VAL A 80 -6.95 10.40 12.11
CA VAL A 80 -5.73 10.16 11.28
C VAL A 80 -4.85 11.37 11.13
#